data_AF-A0A2V7TKF6-F1
#
_entry.id   AF-A0A2V7TKF6-F1
#
_cell.length_a   1.000
_cell.length_b   1.000
_cell.length_c   1.000
_cell.angle_alpha   90.00
_cell.angle_beta   90.00
_cell.angle_gamma   90.00
#
_symmetry.space_group_name_H-M   'P 1'
#
loop_
_entity.id
_entity.type
_entity.pdbx_description
1 polymer ?
#
loop_
_entity_poly.entity_id
_entity_poly.type
_entity_poly.pdbx_seq_one_letter_code
_entity_poly.pdbx_strand_id
1 'polypeptide(L)'
;MAGSTAVPSLVDENGFFFPSSEALHQHNPQVAEVEKELRAQIERALRSGIKIDYVDYHMGTVTRYPEFREVTERLAREYGLGMSEYFGETMNDPQYRAPPATKVDSLVALIDRLQPGVHVVVTHVGLDDPELGALLDMNTDEPLSDMSKNRQGELDALTSQRFTGALKARNVVLITYRELIAKHGLTAMRRPAG
;
A
#
# COMPACT_ATOMS: atom_id res chain seq x y z
N MET A 1 14.46 -8.03 3.86
CA MET A 1 15.31 -8.54 2.77
C MET A 1 16.20 -9.64 3.30
N ALA A 2 15.96 -10.87 2.86
CA ALA A 2 16.75 -12.06 3.14
C ALA A 2 18.02 -12.13 2.27
N GLY A 3 18.06 -11.39 1.15
CA GLY A 3 19.14 -11.39 0.16
C GLY A 3 18.90 -12.42 -0.94
N SER A 4 19.33 -12.11 -2.17
CA SER A 4 19.00 -12.89 -3.39
C SER A 4 19.44 -14.36 -3.31
N THR A 5 20.59 -14.65 -2.70
CA THR A 5 21.07 -16.03 -2.51
C THR A 5 20.23 -16.85 -1.55
N ALA A 6 19.47 -16.20 -0.65
CA ALA A 6 18.63 -16.86 0.33
C ALA A 6 17.22 -17.15 -0.18
N VAL A 7 16.81 -16.51 -1.29
CA VAL A 7 15.49 -16.61 -1.93
C VAL A 7 15.59 -16.61 -3.48
N PRO A 8 16.35 -17.55 -4.07
CA PRO A 8 16.64 -17.56 -5.51
C PRO A 8 15.39 -17.68 -6.41
N SER A 9 14.28 -18.24 -5.92
CA SER A 9 13.04 -18.35 -6.70
C SER A 9 12.24 -17.05 -6.77
N LEU A 10 12.61 -16.03 -6.00
CA LEU A 10 11.94 -14.73 -5.99
C LEU A 10 12.61 -13.69 -6.89
N VAL A 11 13.80 -13.99 -7.42
CA VAL A 11 14.62 -13.03 -8.14
C VAL A 11 14.97 -13.50 -9.54
N ASP A 12 15.24 -12.55 -10.42
CA ASP A 12 15.74 -12.80 -11.77
C ASP A 12 17.25 -13.15 -11.77
N GLU A 13 17.81 -13.33 -12.97
CA GLU A 13 19.24 -13.63 -13.16
C GLU A 13 20.20 -12.55 -12.63
N ASN A 14 19.71 -11.33 -12.44
CA ASN A 14 20.46 -10.20 -11.91
C ASN A 14 20.27 -10.02 -10.40
N GLY A 15 19.42 -10.85 -9.77
CA GLY A 15 19.12 -10.79 -8.34
C GLY A 15 18.06 -9.76 -7.96
N PHE A 16 17.31 -9.21 -8.91
CA PHE A 16 16.19 -8.30 -8.66
C PHE A 16 14.87 -9.07 -8.54
N PHE A 17 13.91 -8.55 -7.76
CA PHE A 17 12.56 -9.09 -7.80
C PHE A 17 11.94 -8.95 -9.19
N PHE A 18 11.07 -9.90 -9.54
CA PHE A 18 10.32 -9.84 -10.79
C PHE A 18 9.49 -8.55 -10.90
N PRO A 19 9.34 -7.99 -12.12
CA PRO A 19 8.76 -6.66 -12.33
C PRO A 19 7.25 -6.59 -12.09
N SER A 20 6.56 -7.73 -11.97
CA SER A 20 5.13 -7.79 -11.66
C SER A 20 4.78 -9.03 -10.83
N SER A 21 3.62 -8.97 -10.17
CA SER A 21 3.08 -10.10 -9.42
C SER A 21 2.83 -11.32 -10.31
N GLU A 22 2.42 -11.11 -11.56
CA GLU A 22 2.22 -12.15 -12.56
C GLU A 22 3.53 -12.78 -12.98
N ALA A 23 4.56 -11.96 -13.25
CA ALA A 23 5.88 -12.46 -13.64
C ALA A 23 6.50 -13.30 -12.52
N LEU A 24 6.38 -12.83 -11.27
CA LEU A 24 6.78 -13.60 -10.09
C LEU A 24 6.04 -14.95 -10.06
N HIS A 25 4.70 -14.96 -10.18
CA HIS A 25 3.90 -16.18 -10.09
C HIS A 25 4.16 -17.16 -11.24
N GLN A 26 4.32 -16.66 -12.47
CA GLN A 26 4.67 -17.46 -13.65
C GLN A 26 6.04 -18.13 -13.52
N HIS A 27 6.95 -17.55 -12.72
CA HIS A 27 8.22 -18.18 -12.40
C HIS A 27 8.12 -19.27 -11.31
N ASN A 28 6.90 -19.57 -10.84
CA ASN A 28 6.59 -20.64 -9.90
C ASN A 28 7.45 -20.59 -8.62
N PRO A 29 7.35 -19.49 -7.85
CA PRO A 29 8.23 -19.22 -6.73
C PRO A 29 7.94 -20.19 -5.59
N GLN A 30 8.96 -20.50 -4.79
CA GLN A 30 8.78 -21.35 -3.63
C GLN A 30 8.08 -20.57 -2.52
N VAL A 31 6.92 -21.06 -2.07
CA VAL A 31 6.15 -20.43 -0.98
C VAL A 31 6.98 -20.27 0.31
N ALA A 32 7.88 -21.21 0.58
CA ALA A 32 8.81 -21.11 1.71
C ALA A 32 9.79 -19.92 1.59
N GLU A 33 10.21 -19.58 0.37
CA GLU A 33 11.05 -18.41 0.13
C GLU A 33 10.25 -17.11 0.23
N VAL A 34 9.00 -17.10 -0.22
CA VAL A 34 8.07 -15.98 0.01
C VAL A 34 7.94 -15.71 1.51
N GLU A 35 7.65 -16.72 2.32
CA GLU A 35 7.59 -16.56 3.78
C GLU A 35 8.90 -16.01 4.36
N LYS A 36 10.03 -16.59 3.94
CA LYS A 36 11.35 -16.18 4.42
C LYS A 36 11.64 -14.72 4.12
N GLU A 37 11.31 -14.26 2.91
CA GLU A 37 11.49 -12.87 2.52
C GLU A 37 10.56 -11.93 3.28
N LEU A 38 9.25 -12.24 3.36
CA LEU A 38 8.29 -11.41 4.09
C LEU A 38 8.63 -11.29 5.57
N ARG A 39 9.01 -12.40 6.21
CA ARG A 39 9.53 -12.40 7.58
C ARG A 39 10.74 -11.49 7.72
N ALA A 40 11.72 -11.59 6.80
CA ALA A 40 12.91 -10.75 6.83
C ALA A 40 12.60 -9.26 6.60
N GLN A 41 11.53 -8.91 5.88
CA GLN A 41 11.06 -7.52 5.73
C GLN A 41 10.43 -7.00 7.03
N ILE A 42 9.52 -7.77 7.64
CA ILE A 42 8.89 -7.42 8.93
C ILE A 42 9.95 -7.23 10.01
N GLU A 43 10.86 -8.19 10.16
CA GLU A 43 11.91 -8.10 11.17
C GLU A 43 12.87 -6.93 10.93
N ARG A 44 13.15 -6.59 9.67
CA ARG A 44 13.97 -5.42 9.35
C ARG A 44 13.27 -4.13 9.80
N ALA A 45 11.96 -4.02 9.57
CA ALA A 45 11.18 -2.89 10.05
C ALA A 45 11.21 -2.81 11.59
N LEU A 46 11.01 -3.93 12.29
CA LEU A 46 11.10 -3.98 13.76
C LEU A 46 12.50 -3.58 14.29
N ARG A 47 13.58 -4.07 13.66
CA ARG A 47 14.96 -3.73 14.03
C ARG A 47 15.34 -2.28 13.76
N SER A 48 14.61 -1.58 12.88
CA SER A 48 14.88 -0.16 12.59
C SER A 48 14.55 0.78 13.75
N GLY A 49 13.83 0.29 14.77
CA GLY A 49 13.32 1.11 15.88
C GLY A 49 12.00 1.81 15.57
N ILE A 50 11.45 1.65 14.35
CA ILE A 50 10.11 2.14 14.00
C ILE A 50 9.07 1.19 14.58
N LYS A 51 8.10 1.75 15.30
CA LYS A 51 6.91 1.00 15.71
C LYS A 51 5.99 0.83 14.50
N ILE A 52 5.83 -0.41 14.05
CA ILE A 52 4.84 -0.79 13.04
C ILE A 52 3.58 -1.34 13.72
N ASP A 53 2.41 -0.86 13.30
CA ASP A 53 1.11 -1.35 13.82
C ASP A 53 0.37 -2.21 12.78
N TYR A 54 0.72 -2.09 11.50
CA TYR A 54 0.08 -2.80 10.39
C TYR A 54 1.09 -3.09 9.25
N VAL A 55 0.67 -3.92 8.31
CA VAL A 55 1.33 -4.16 7.02
C VAL A 55 0.40 -3.84 5.86
N ASP A 56 0.98 -3.36 4.77
CA ASP A 56 0.36 -3.27 3.45
C ASP A 56 1.16 -4.11 2.46
N TYR A 57 0.78 -4.04 1.18
CA TYR A 57 1.33 -4.92 0.15
C TYR A 57 1.49 -4.17 -1.16
N HIS A 58 2.74 -3.97 -1.57
CA HIS A 58 3.05 -3.31 -2.84
C HIS A 58 2.42 -4.07 -4.01
N MET A 59 1.64 -3.36 -4.82
CA MET A 59 0.90 -3.88 -5.98
C MET A 59 -0.04 -5.05 -5.67
N GLY A 60 -0.41 -5.28 -4.41
CA GLY A 60 -1.23 -6.44 -4.04
C GLY A 60 -0.51 -7.79 -4.19
N THR A 61 0.80 -7.82 -4.46
CA THR A 61 1.52 -9.03 -4.87
C THR A 61 1.31 -10.20 -3.93
N VAL A 62 1.41 -9.96 -2.63
CA VAL A 62 1.36 -11.02 -1.60
C VAL A 62 -0.07 -11.36 -1.16
N THR A 63 -1.07 -10.61 -1.62
CA THR A 63 -2.48 -10.93 -1.40
C THR A 63 -3.16 -11.44 -2.67
N ARG A 64 -2.56 -11.29 -3.85
CA ARG A 64 -3.18 -11.69 -5.12
C ARG A 64 -3.46 -13.19 -5.24
N TYR A 65 -2.50 -14.03 -4.84
CA TYR A 65 -2.59 -15.48 -4.96
C TYR A 65 -2.88 -16.12 -3.59
N PRO A 66 -3.78 -17.13 -3.50
CA PRO A 66 -4.17 -17.74 -2.22
C PRO A 66 -2.98 -18.20 -1.36
N GLU A 67 -2.00 -18.85 -1.97
CA GLU A 67 -0.82 -19.39 -1.30
C GLU A 67 0.07 -18.30 -0.68
N PHE A 68 0.16 -17.12 -1.32
CA PHE A 68 0.90 -15.99 -0.76
C PHE A 68 0.09 -15.27 0.31
N ARG A 69 -1.23 -15.16 0.11
CA ARG A 69 -2.15 -14.52 1.06
C ARG A 69 -2.16 -15.27 2.39
N GLU A 70 -2.21 -16.60 2.37
CA GLU A 70 -2.17 -17.44 3.57
C GLU A 70 -0.88 -17.24 4.39
N VAL A 71 0.27 -17.17 3.71
CA VAL A 71 1.55 -16.85 4.36
C VAL A 71 1.51 -15.46 4.99
N THR A 72 1.03 -14.46 4.25
CA THR A 72 0.98 -13.06 4.69
C THR A 72 0.07 -12.90 5.91
N GLU A 73 -1.13 -13.48 5.90
CA GLU A 73 -2.07 -13.47 7.02
C GLU A 73 -1.51 -14.16 8.27
N ARG A 74 -0.80 -15.28 8.07
CA ARG A 74 -0.14 -15.99 9.19
C ARG A 74 0.97 -15.16 9.80
N LEU A 75 1.82 -14.52 8.99
CA LEU A 75 2.88 -13.64 9.46
C LEU A 75 2.30 -12.41 10.19
N ALA A 76 1.28 -11.75 9.63
CA ALA A 76 0.63 -10.64 10.30
C ALA A 76 0.11 -11.03 11.69
N ARG A 77 -0.51 -12.21 11.81
CA ARG A 77 -0.95 -12.76 13.11
C ARG A 77 0.20 -13.06 14.04
N GLU A 78 1.26 -13.69 13.54
CA GLU A 78 2.45 -14.07 14.32
C GLU A 78 3.12 -12.84 14.95
N TYR A 79 3.21 -11.75 14.20
CA TYR A 79 3.81 -10.49 14.65
C TYR A 79 2.82 -9.52 15.33
N GLY A 80 1.54 -9.88 15.41
CA GLY A 80 0.51 -9.01 16.01
C GLY A 80 0.27 -7.72 15.23
N LEU A 81 0.33 -7.78 13.90
CA LEU A 81 0.16 -6.64 13.00
C LEU A 81 -1.23 -6.64 12.37
N GLY A 82 -1.83 -5.45 12.21
CA GLY A 82 -2.99 -5.27 11.35
C GLY A 82 -2.62 -5.47 9.88
N MET A 83 -3.62 -5.69 9.03
CA MET A 83 -3.45 -5.70 7.58
C MET A 83 -4.34 -4.63 6.97
N SER A 84 -3.81 -3.83 6.06
CA SER A 84 -4.60 -2.86 5.32
C SER A 84 -5.75 -3.55 4.58
N GLU A 85 -6.95 -2.95 4.59
CA GLU A 85 -8.19 -3.48 3.99
C GLU A 85 -8.86 -4.65 4.75
N TYR A 86 -8.30 -5.13 5.87
CA TYR A 86 -8.86 -6.26 6.63
C TYR A 86 -9.85 -5.85 7.73
N PHE A 87 -10.13 -4.56 7.92
CA PHE A 87 -11.06 -4.02 8.91
C PHE A 87 -12.40 -3.57 8.30
N GLY A 88 -12.70 -4.00 7.06
CA GLY A 88 -13.93 -3.64 6.35
C GLY A 88 -13.86 -2.26 5.71
N GLU A 89 -12.67 -1.80 5.37
CA GLU A 89 -12.42 -0.53 4.71
C GLU A 89 -13.00 -0.53 3.30
N THR A 90 -13.57 0.60 2.89
CA THR A 90 -13.86 0.87 1.48
C THR A 90 -12.67 1.59 0.85
N MET A 91 -11.97 0.92 -0.06
CA MET A 91 -10.87 1.50 -0.83
C MET A 91 -11.37 2.56 -1.81
N ASN A 92 -10.67 3.69 -1.87
CA ASN A 92 -10.94 4.81 -2.77
C ASN A 92 -9.61 5.39 -3.28
N ASP A 93 -9.52 5.69 -4.56
CA ASP A 93 -8.29 6.18 -5.20
C ASP A 93 -8.54 7.28 -6.27
N PRO A 94 -9.51 8.20 -6.08
CA PRO A 94 -9.90 9.17 -7.10
C PRO A 94 -8.76 10.12 -7.52
N GLN A 95 -7.76 10.30 -6.65
CA GLN A 95 -6.58 11.11 -6.91
C GLN A 95 -5.54 10.39 -7.74
N TYR A 96 -5.47 9.06 -7.69
CA TYR A 96 -4.36 8.32 -8.29
C TYR A 96 -4.26 8.60 -9.80
N ARG A 97 -5.40 8.51 -10.50
CA ARG A 97 -5.52 8.78 -11.94
C ARG A 97 -5.85 10.22 -12.32
N ALA A 98 -6.17 11.08 -11.34
CA ALA A 98 -6.43 12.49 -11.65
C ALA A 98 -5.13 13.18 -12.09
N PRO A 99 -5.17 14.02 -13.15
CA PRO A 99 -4.04 14.87 -13.51
C PRO A 99 -3.54 15.67 -12.30
N PRO A 100 -2.23 15.95 -12.17
CA PRO A 100 -1.67 16.65 -11.01
C PRO A 100 -2.45 17.90 -10.58
N ALA A 101 -2.86 18.72 -11.55
CA ALA A 101 -3.60 19.96 -11.31
C ALA A 101 -5.02 19.77 -10.72
N THR A 102 -5.63 18.59 -10.85
CA THR A 102 -7.02 18.33 -10.43
C THR A 102 -7.12 17.29 -9.31
N LYS A 103 -5.99 16.80 -8.77
CA LYS A 103 -5.98 15.85 -7.64
C LYS A 103 -6.67 16.42 -6.38
N VAL A 104 -6.57 17.73 -6.12
CA VAL A 104 -7.34 18.39 -5.04
C VAL A 104 -8.84 18.25 -5.28
N ASP A 105 -9.30 18.51 -6.50
CA ASP A 105 -10.72 18.47 -6.85
C ASP A 105 -11.28 17.05 -6.70
N SER A 106 -10.50 16.04 -7.11
CA SER A 106 -10.93 14.64 -7.02
C SER A 106 -11.03 14.16 -5.57
N LEU A 107 -10.09 14.56 -4.69
CA LEU A 107 -10.18 14.28 -3.26
C LEU A 107 -11.36 14.99 -2.60
N VAL A 108 -11.58 16.28 -2.89
CA VAL A 108 -12.72 17.02 -2.34
C VAL A 108 -14.05 16.38 -2.77
N ALA A 109 -14.17 16.01 -4.05
CA ALA A 109 -15.35 15.34 -4.58
C ALA A 109 -15.60 13.98 -3.91
N LEU A 110 -14.54 13.24 -3.54
CA LEU A 110 -14.67 12.02 -2.74
C LEU A 110 -15.22 12.34 -1.35
N ILE A 111 -14.63 13.31 -0.65
CA ILE A 111 -15.07 13.70 0.70
C ILE A 111 -16.55 14.10 0.71
N ASP A 112 -17.01 14.82 -0.31
CA ASP A 112 -18.40 15.26 -0.42
C ASP A 112 -19.42 14.12 -0.57
N ARG A 113 -19.00 12.95 -1.07
CA ARG A 113 -19.88 11.79 -1.30
C ARG A 113 -19.66 10.61 -0.35
N LEU A 114 -18.70 10.71 0.57
CA LEU A 114 -18.41 9.64 1.53
C LEU A 114 -19.66 9.22 2.30
N GLN A 115 -19.81 7.91 2.47
CA GLN A 115 -20.83 7.34 3.34
C GLN A 115 -20.22 7.05 4.73
N PRO A 116 -21.03 6.89 5.78
CA PRO A 116 -20.52 6.44 7.06
C PRO A 116 -19.82 5.09 6.95
N GLY A 117 -18.59 5.00 7.45
CA GLY A 117 -17.77 3.79 7.36
C GLY A 117 -16.29 4.09 7.56
N VAL A 118 -15.47 3.03 7.47
CA VAL A 118 -14.01 3.19 7.39
C VAL A 118 -13.65 3.22 5.90
N HIS A 119 -12.95 4.27 5.49
CA HIS A 119 -12.46 4.43 4.12
C HIS A 119 -10.94 4.48 4.14
N VAL A 120 -10.32 3.92 3.11
CA VAL A 120 -8.88 3.99 2.91
C VAL A 120 -8.59 4.63 1.56
N VAL A 121 -7.65 5.57 1.55
CA VAL A 121 -7.10 6.20 0.36
C VAL A 121 -5.60 6.02 0.43
N VAL A 122 -5.04 5.25 -0.50
CA VAL A 122 -3.58 5.08 -0.62
C VAL A 122 -3.03 6.19 -1.49
N THR A 123 -2.02 6.90 -0.98
CA THR A 123 -1.38 8.03 -1.66
C THR A 123 0.11 7.83 -1.80
N HIS A 124 0.68 8.36 -2.88
CA HIS A 124 2.08 8.27 -3.27
C HIS A 124 2.71 9.65 -3.31
N VAL A 125 2.86 10.30 -2.15
CA VAL A 125 3.43 11.64 -2.07
C VAL A 125 4.94 11.63 -2.36
N GLY A 126 5.45 12.72 -2.94
CA GLY A 126 6.86 12.89 -3.27
C GLY A 126 7.11 14.27 -3.89
N LEU A 127 8.35 14.78 -3.79
CA LEU A 127 8.72 16.06 -4.38
C LEU A 127 9.02 15.89 -5.87
N ASP A 128 8.59 16.83 -6.70
CA ASP A 128 9.01 16.88 -8.11
C ASP A 128 10.46 17.36 -8.22
N ASP A 129 11.40 16.42 -8.08
CA ASP A 129 12.84 16.67 -8.11
C ASP A 129 13.57 15.71 -9.07
N PRO A 130 14.87 15.92 -9.34
CA PRO A 130 15.62 15.06 -10.26
C PRO A 130 15.74 13.60 -9.80
N GLU A 131 15.68 13.30 -8.50
CA GLU A 131 15.76 11.92 -7.99
C GLU A 131 14.47 11.18 -8.32
N LEU A 132 13.31 11.75 -7.95
CA LEU A 132 12.02 11.15 -8.25
C LEU A 132 11.69 11.19 -9.75
N GLY A 133 12.14 12.24 -10.45
CA GLY A 133 12.00 12.40 -11.90
C GLY A 133 12.75 11.35 -12.72
N ALA A 134 13.73 10.66 -12.11
CA ALA A 134 14.41 9.53 -12.74
C ALA A 134 13.59 8.23 -12.69
N LEU A 135 12.56 8.14 -11.85
CA LEU A 135 11.71 6.96 -11.75
C LEU A 135 10.70 6.93 -12.88
N LEU A 136 10.73 5.85 -13.66
CA LEU A 136 9.71 5.53 -14.67
C LEU A 136 8.69 4.56 -14.07
N ASP A 137 7.42 4.79 -14.37
CA ASP A 137 6.40 3.79 -14.04
C ASP A 137 6.58 2.56 -14.94
N MET A 138 6.96 1.45 -14.33
CA MET A 138 7.15 0.16 -15.01
C MET A 138 5.91 -0.73 -14.93
N ASN A 139 4.79 -0.23 -14.43
CA ASN A 139 3.53 -0.96 -14.43
C ASN A 139 3.14 -1.34 -15.87
N THR A 140 2.87 -2.63 -16.06
CA THR A 140 2.45 -3.17 -17.36
C THR A 140 1.01 -2.83 -17.72
N ASP A 141 0.22 -2.45 -16.72
CA ASP A 141 -1.17 -2.03 -16.87
C ASP A 141 -1.30 -0.54 -16.53
N GLU A 142 -1.66 0.25 -17.55
CA GLU A 142 -1.90 1.69 -17.45
C GLU A 142 -0.82 2.48 -16.67
N PRO A 143 0.43 2.57 -17.18
CA PRO A 143 1.50 3.29 -16.52
C PRO A 143 1.19 4.79 -16.40
N LEU A 144 1.60 5.38 -15.28
CA LEU A 144 1.42 6.80 -15.02
C LEU A 144 2.63 7.59 -15.56
N SER A 145 2.41 8.37 -16.62
CA SER A 145 3.43 9.30 -17.15
C SER A 145 3.75 10.40 -16.14
N ASP A 146 4.98 10.92 -16.15
CA ASP A 146 5.44 11.98 -15.24
C ASP A 146 5.19 11.64 -13.77
N MET A 147 5.78 10.53 -13.30
CA MET A 147 5.60 10.03 -11.93
C MET A 147 5.87 11.11 -10.88
N SER A 148 6.98 11.84 -11.00
CA SER A 148 7.36 12.88 -10.04
C SER A 148 6.30 13.97 -9.88
N LYS A 149 5.75 14.48 -11.00
CA LYS A 149 4.67 15.47 -11.00
C LYS A 149 3.38 14.92 -10.40
N ASN A 150 3.08 13.64 -10.64
CA ASN A 150 1.91 13.00 -10.04
C ASN A 150 2.04 12.88 -8.52
N ARG A 151 3.22 12.49 -8.02
CA ARG A 151 3.49 12.41 -6.59
C ARG A 151 3.47 13.77 -5.91
N GLN A 152 4.00 14.80 -6.57
CA GLN A 152 3.90 16.19 -6.12
C GLN A 152 2.45 16.66 -6.08
N GLY A 153 1.66 16.35 -7.10
CA GLY A 153 0.24 16.67 -7.12
C GLY A 153 -0.55 16.01 -5.98
N GLU A 154 -0.20 14.78 -5.57
CA GLU A 154 -0.81 14.16 -4.39
C GLU A 154 -0.39 14.84 -3.08
N LEU A 155 0.89 15.24 -2.96
CA LEU A 155 1.38 16.02 -1.83
C LEU A 155 0.65 17.36 -1.71
N ASP A 156 0.53 18.09 -2.81
CA ASP A 156 -0.18 19.38 -2.87
C ASP A 156 -1.67 19.20 -2.53
N ALA A 157 -2.28 18.12 -3.02
CA ALA A 157 -3.68 17.83 -2.75
C ALA A 157 -3.95 17.57 -1.27
N LEU A 158 -3.15 16.70 -0.65
CA LEU A 158 -3.30 16.32 0.75
C LEU A 158 -2.96 17.45 1.73
N THR A 159 -2.07 18.37 1.34
CA THR A 159 -1.68 19.53 2.16
C THR A 159 -2.53 20.77 1.89
N SER A 160 -3.46 20.72 0.93
CA SER A 160 -4.29 21.86 0.56
C SER A 160 -5.29 22.26 1.65
N GLN A 161 -5.53 23.57 1.76
CA GLN A 161 -6.60 24.11 2.62
C GLN A 161 -7.99 23.64 2.17
N ARG A 162 -8.18 23.39 0.86
CA ARG A 162 -9.44 22.90 0.31
C ARG A 162 -9.76 21.48 0.80
N PHE A 163 -8.80 20.57 0.73
CA PHE A 163 -8.98 19.21 1.24
C PHE A 163 -9.22 19.20 2.76
N THR A 164 -8.38 19.92 3.52
CA THR A 164 -8.56 20.05 4.97
C THR A 164 -9.91 20.68 5.34
N GLY A 165 -10.36 21.67 4.56
CA GLY A 165 -11.66 22.30 4.73
C GLY A 165 -12.83 21.35 4.47
N ALA A 166 -12.74 20.53 3.42
CA ALA A 166 -13.74 19.52 3.10
C ALA A 166 -13.87 18.47 4.21
N LEU A 167 -12.75 17.96 4.74
CA LEU A 167 -12.75 17.01 5.87
C LEU A 167 -13.51 17.58 7.07
N LYS A 168 -13.23 18.84 7.43
CA LYS A 168 -13.91 19.53 8.55
C LYS A 168 -15.40 19.73 8.27
N ALA A 169 -15.75 20.21 7.08
CA ALA A 169 -17.14 20.49 6.70
C ALA A 169 -18.02 19.22 6.68
N ARG A 170 -17.43 18.07 6.39
CA ARG A 170 -18.11 16.76 6.34
C ARG A 170 -17.92 15.91 7.59
N ASN A 171 -17.28 16.43 8.64
CA ASN A 171 -16.96 15.72 9.87
C ASN A 171 -16.20 14.39 9.63
N VAL A 172 -15.32 14.36 8.63
CA VAL A 172 -14.45 13.20 8.37
C VAL A 172 -13.30 13.22 9.34
N VAL A 173 -13.12 12.12 10.07
CA VAL A 173 -12.04 11.94 11.04
C VAL A 173 -10.95 11.07 10.41
N LEU A 174 -9.75 11.61 10.30
CA LEU A 174 -8.57 10.83 9.93
C LEU A 174 -8.15 9.97 11.13
N ILE A 175 -7.97 8.68 10.90
CA ILE A 175 -7.57 7.72 11.92
C ILE A 175 -6.35 6.93 11.47
N THR A 176 -5.60 6.42 12.43
CA THR A 176 -4.48 5.51 12.23
C THR A 176 -4.93 4.06 12.32
N TYR A 177 -4.18 3.13 11.73
CA TYR A 177 -4.39 1.69 11.96
C TYR A 177 -4.27 1.32 13.43
N ARG A 178 -3.43 2.02 14.21
CA ARG A 178 -3.34 1.81 15.66
C ARG A 178 -4.67 2.08 16.37
N GLU A 179 -5.34 3.17 16.04
CA GLU A 179 -6.66 3.51 16.61
C GLU A 179 -7.73 2.52 16.13
N LEU A 180 -7.68 2.11 14.87
CA LEU A 180 -8.59 1.12 14.31
C LEU A 180 -8.43 -0.25 15.01
N ILE A 181 -7.19 -0.69 15.20
CA ILE A 181 -6.85 -1.91 15.94
C ILE A 181 -7.25 -1.79 17.41
N ALA A 182 -7.03 -0.66 18.06
CA ALA A 182 -7.44 -0.45 19.46
C ALA A 182 -8.97 -0.51 19.62
N LYS A 183 -9.72 -0.04 18.61
CA LYS A 183 -11.18 -0.04 18.61
C LYS A 183 -11.80 -1.42 18.33
N HIS A 184 -11.24 -2.16 17.37
CA HIS A 184 -11.86 -3.40 16.88
C HIS A 184 -11.13 -4.68 17.32
N GLY A 185 -9.85 -4.57 17.67
CA GLY A 185 -8.96 -5.69 17.95
C GLY A 185 -8.49 -6.38 16.66
N LEU A 186 -7.31 -7.00 16.72
CA LEU A 186 -6.77 -7.79 15.60
C LEU A 186 -7.66 -8.97 15.22
N THR A 187 -8.44 -9.50 16.16
CA THR A 187 -9.39 -10.61 15.93
C THR A 187 -10.59 -10.20 15.07
N ALA A 188 -10.83 -8.89 14.88
CA ALA A 188 -11.85 -8.38 13.98
C ALA A 188 -11.42 -8.39 12.50
N MET A 189 -10.12 -8.61 12.21
CA MET A 189 -9.65 -8.70 10.83
C MET A 189 -10.41 -9.79 10.05
N ARG A 190 -10.89 -9.44 8.85
CA ARG A 190 -11.56 -10.35 7.92
C ARG A 190 -10.93 -10.16 6.55
N ARG A 191 -10.63 -11.28 5.89
CA ARG A 191 -10.17 -11.29 4.50
C ARG A 191 -11.22 -10.55 3.65
N PRO A 192 -10.82 -9.53 2.87
CA PRO A 192 -11.72 -8.87 1.92
C PRO A 192 -12.34 -9.89 0.97
N ALA A 193 -13.58 -9.62 0.55
CA ALA A 193 -14.16 -10.33 -0.59
C ALA A 193 -13.40 -9.88 -1.85
N GLY A 194 -12.32 -10.61 -2.16
CA GLY A 194 -11.58 -10.50 -3.40
C GLY A 194 -12.05 -11.54 -4.40
#